data_AF-A0A0S8E031-F1
#
_entry.id   AF-A0A0S8E031-F1
#
_cell.length_a   1.000
_cell.length_b   1.000
_cell.length_c   1.000
_cell.angle_alpha   90.00
_cell.angle_beta   90.00
_cell.angle_gamma   90.00
#
_symmetry.space_group_name_H-M   'P 1'
#
loop_
_entity.id
_entity.type
_entity.pdbx_description
1 polymer ?
#
loop_
_entity_poly.entity_id
_entity_poly.type
_entity_poly.pdbx_seq_one_letter_code
_entity_poly.pdbx_strand_id
1 'polypeptide(L)'
;MWTESGIPGQGNVNRGLYTVNTSIACGLKGVLWFLGSSLMNPETFEWNTTGGDIAKVNREIMPLAVEIPRLGNPLAIYSTPITRTLKDRDLPDGKQEMMPPGLEGHAFPADFWIRPESGEFVMGLFKDAGGRDAVFIANHNTYAGQDVALAFSVPVKASAFSRQMGRWQPLTVRKNSLGLPLGPAGGELLRFEK
;
A
#
# COMPACT_ATOMS: atom_id res chain seq x y z
N MET A 1 -27.07 1.40 8.38
CA MET A 1 -26.40 0.32 9.15
C MET A 1 -25.31 -0.24 8.24
N TRP A 2 -24.03 0.03 8.52
CA TRP A 2 -22.92 -0.47 7.69
C TRP A 2 -22.68 -1.94 8.02
N THR A 3 -23.36 -2.85 7.33
CA THR A 3 -23.37 -4.31 7.61
C THR A 3 -22.21 -5.08 6.98
N GLU A 4 -21.19 -4.42 6.43
CA GLU A 4 -20.11 -5.09 5.72
C GLU A 4 -18.75 -4.95 6.43
N SER A 5 -18.70 -5.04 7.76
CA SER A 5 -17.49 -5.57 8.41
C SER A 5 -17.21 -6.95 7.82
N GLY A 6 -15.99 -7.19 7.34
CA GLY A 6 -15.70 -8.41 6.58
C GLY A 6 -15.87 -9.66 7.45
N ILE A 7 -16.27 -10.77 6.82
CA ILE A 7 -16.49 -12.04 7.51
C ILE A 7 -15.10 -12.61 7.90
N PRO A 8 -14.82 -12.90 9.19
CA PRO A 8 -13.58 -13.55 9.61
C PRO A 8 -13.29 -14.81 8.80
N GLY A 9 -12.04 -14.96 8.34
CA GLY A 9 -11.64 -16.06 7.46
C GLY A 9 -12.03 -15.90 5.98
N GLN A 10 -12.74 -14.84 5.60
CA GLN A 10 -13.17 -14.57 4.21
C GLN A 10 -12.68 -13.19 3.73
N GLY A 11 -11.37 -13.05 3.53
CA GLY A 11 -10.77 -11.84 2.95
C GLY A 11 -10.49 -10.71 3.95
N ASN A 12 -10.64 -10.95 5.24
CA ASN A 12 -10.29 -9.98 6.29
C ASN A 12 -8.80 -9.63 6.31
N VAL A 13 -7.92 -10.58 5.98
CA VAL A 13 -6.48 -10.32 5.85
C VAL A 13 -6.23 -9.23 4.80
N ASN A 14 -6.79 -9.36 3.59
CA ASN A 14 -6.57 -8.37 2.54
C ASN A 14 -7.20 -7.02 2.88
N ARG A 15 -8.38 -7.00 3.51
CA ARG A 15 -8.98 -5.74 3.98
C ARG A 15 -8.12 -5.06 5.05
N GLY A 16 -7.54 -5.84 5.96
CA GLY A 16 -6.59 -5.35 6.95
C GLY A 16 -5.32 -4.80 6.29
N LEU A 17 -4.73 -5.55 5.36
CA LEU A 17 -3.57 -5.11 4.59
C LEU A 17 -3.85 -3.85 3.79
N TYR A 18 -5.01 -3.75 3.16
CA TYR A 18 -5.42 -2.58 2.40
C TYR A 18 -5.44 -1.35 3.28
N THR A 19 -6.14 -1.42 4.41
CA THR A 19 -6.20 -0.32 5.38
C THR A 19 -4.79 0.07 5.82
N VAL A 20 -3.94 -0.90 6.19
CA VAL A 20 -2.60 -0.60 6.69
C VAL A 20 -1.70 -0.03 5.59
N ASN A 21 -1.60 -0.66 4.42
CA ASN A 21 -0.71 -0.23 3.33
C ASN A 21 -1.12 1.13 2.75
N THR A 22 -2.42 1.37 2.50
CA THR A 22 -2.89 2.68 2.06
C THR A 22 -2.66 3.75 3.12
N SER A 23 -2.83 3.41 4.40
CA SER A 23 -2.54 4.35 5.49
C SER A 23 -1.04 4.63 5.63
N ILE A 24 -0.16 3.65 5.37
CA ILE A 24 1.30 3.86 5.33
C ILE A 24 1.66 4.85 4.21
N ALA A 25 1.06 4.71 3.02
CA ALA A 25 1.21 5.71 1.95
C ALA A 25 0.79 7.11 2.42
N CYS A 26 -0.24 7.20 3.27
CA CYS A 26 -0.70 8.45 3.88
C CYS A 26 0.07 8.87 5.16
N GLY A 27 1.16 8.18 5.52
CA GLY A 27 2.05 8.57 6.61
C GLY A 27 1.92 7.78 7.91
N LEU A 28 1.11 6.73 7.98
CA LEU A 28 1.04 5.83 9.14
C LEU A 28 2.41 5.20 9.42
N LYS A 29 2.87 5.27 10.67
CA LYS A 29 4.18 4.74 11.08
C LYS A 29 4.13 3.48 11.94
N GLY A 30 2.98 3.21 12.56
CA GLY A 30 2.79 2.06 13.41
C GLY A 30 1.32 1.73 13.54
N VAL A 31 1.04 0.45 13.76
CA VAL A 31 -0.31 -0.08 14.01
C VAL A 31 -0.25 -0.88 15.29
N LEU A 32 -1.13 -0.56 16.24
CA LEU A 32 -1.27 -1.31 17.47
C LEU A 32 -2.68 -1.89 17.52
N TRP A 33 -2.76 -3.20 17.65
CA TRP A 33 -4.02 -3.94 17.70
C TRP A 33 -4.41 -4.16 19.17
N PHE A 34 -5.47 -3.50 19.63
CA PHE A 34 -5.96 -3.61 20.99
C PHE A 34 -7.31 -4.33 21.04
N LEU A 35 -7.31 -5.66 21.19
CA LEU A 35 -8.56 -6.40 21.31
C LEU A 35 -8.31 -7.71 22.08
N GLY A 36 -8.69 -7.74 23.37
CA GLY A 36 -8.46 -8.88 24.27
C GLY A 36 -9.21 -10.15 23.83
N SER A 37 -10.42 -10.38 24.36
CA SER A 37 -11.25 -11.55 24.02
C SER A 37 -11.73 -11.58 22.56
N SER A 38 -11.54 -10.51 21.78
CA SER A 38 -11.93 -10.48 20.36
C SER A 38 -10.91 -11.14 19.44
N LEU A 39 -9.66 -11.35 19.89
CA LEU A 39 -8.62 -12.05 19.10
C LEU A 39 -8.28 -13.43 19.67
N MET A 40 -8.52 -13.66 20.96
CA MET A 40 -8.23 -14.93 21.64
C MET A 40 -9.50 -15.54 22.22
N ASN A 41 -9.60 -16.86 22.17
CA ASN A 41 -10.58 -17.60 22.95
C ASN A 41 -10.21 -17.44 24.44
N PRO A 42 -11.10 -16.93 25.31
CA PRO A 42 -10.78 -16.68 26.71
C PRO A 42 -10.62 -17.93 27.57
N GLU A 43 -11.11 -19.09 27.10
CA GLU A 43 -11.00 -20.37 27.81
C GLU A 43 -9.72 -21.11 27.44
N THR A 44 -9.37 -21.13 26.15
CA THR A 44 -8.19 -21.86 25.64
C THR A 44 -6.93 -21.00 25.51
N PHE A 45 -7.08 -19.67 25.53
CA PHE A 45 -6.02 -18.69 25.23
C PHE A 45 -5.39 -18.83 23.83
N GLU A 46 -6.07 -19.53 22.92
CA GLU A 46 -5.64 -19.67 21.53
C GLU A 46 -6.24 -18.55 20.65
N TRP A 47 -5.56 -18.24 19.54
CA TRP A 47 -6.09 -17.30 18.54
C TRP A 47 -7.40 -17.82 17.95
N ASN A 48 -8.44 -16.98 17.97
CA ASN A 48 -9.63 -17.22 17.16
C ASN A 48 -9.36 -16.84 15.69
N THR A 49 -10.33 -17.02 14.79
CA THR A 49 -10.18 -16.70 13.36
C THR A 49 -9.75 -15.25 13.13
N THR A 50 -10.33 -14.29 13.85
CA THR A 50 -9.96 -12.87 13.76
C THR A 50 -8.53 -12.64 14.22
N GLY A 51 -8.13 -13.25 15.34
CA GLY A 51 -6.75 -13.23 15.84
C GLY A 51 -5.75 -13.78 14.81
N GLY A 52 -6.09 -14.90 14.19
CA GLY A 52 -5.30 -15.50 13.11
C GLY A 52 -5.16 -14.59 11.88
N ASP A 53 -6.23 -13.89 11.49
CA ASP A 53 -6.20 -12.95 10.38
C ASP A 53 -5.33 -11.72 10.69
N ILE A 54 -5.45 -11.13 11.89
CA ILE A 54 -4.60 -10.03 12.34
C ILE A 54 -3.14 -10.47 12.45
N ALA A 55 -2.86 -11.68 12.94
CA ALA A 55 -1.51 -12.22 13.00
C ALA A 55 -0.87 -12.34 11.60
N LYS A 56 -1.65 -12.69 10.57
CA LYS A 56 -1.20 -12.69 9.17
C LYS A 56 -0.90 -11.28 8.67
N VAL A 57 -1.80 -10.31 8.90
CA VAL A 57 -1.55 -8.90 8.56
C VAL A 57 -0.26 -8.40 9.23
N ASN A 58 -0.09 -8.68 10.53
CA ASN A 58 1.09 -8.29 11.26
C ASN A 58 2.37 -8.93 10.69
N ARG A 59 2.32 -10.21 10.30
CA ARG A 59 3.47 -10.90 9.68
C ARG A 59 3.91 -10.24 8.38
N GLU A 60 2.97 -9.77 7.56
CA GLU A 60 3.27 -9.06 6.31
C GLU A 60 3.88 -7.68 6.54
N ILE A 61 3.44 -6.96 7.57
CA ILE A 61 3.84 -5.57 7.84
C ILE A 61 5.11 -5.49 8.71
N MET A 62 5.30 -6.43 9.64
CA MET A 62 6.42 -6.44 10.59
C MET A 62 7.80 -6.24 9.95
N PRO A 63 8.12 -6.81 8.77
CA PRO A 63 9.41 -6.54 8.11
C PRO A 63 9.68 -5.07 7.82
N LEU A 64 8.63 -4.25 7.70
CA LEU A 64 8.71 -2.81 7.46
C LEU A 64 8.81 -1.98 8.74
N ALA A 65 8.66 -2.58 9.92
CA ALA A 65 8.54 -1.88 11.20
C ALA A 65 9.75 -1.02 11.56
N VAL A 66 10.92 -1.31 10.98
CA VAL A 66 12.13 -0.48 11.17
C VAL A 66 12.25 0.61 10.11
N GLU A 67 11.93 0.30 8.85
CA GLU A 67 12.16 1.23 7.75
C GLU A 67 11.09 2.32 7.65
N ILE A 68 9.81 2.00 7.89
CA ILE A 68 8.73 2.97 7.77
C ILE A 68 8.86 4.13 8.77
N PRO A 69 9.19 3.89 10.06
CA PRO A 69 9.43 4.99 11.01
C PRO A 69 10.65 5.85 10.69
N ARG A 70 11.62 5.33 9.92
CA ARG A 70 12.79 6.11 9.47
C ARG A 70 12.45 7.07 8.34
N LEU A 71 11.32 6.87 7.66
CA LEU A 71 10.80 7.86 6.72
C LEU A 71 10.20 9.02 7.52
N GLY A 72 10.46 10.25 7.09
CA GLY A 72 9.76 11.42 7.62
C GLY A 72 8.24 11.38 7.34
N ASN A 73 7.53 12.48 7.62
CA ASN A 73 6.15 12.64 7.15
C ASN A 73 6.09 12.65 5.61
N PRO A 74 4.96 12.24 5.00
CA PRO A 74 4.82 12.36 3.57
C PRO A 74 4.92 13.83 3.17
N LEU A 75 5.76 14.13 2.18
CA LEU A 75 5.86 15.44 1.53
C LEU A 75 4.65 15.70 0.64
N ALA A 76 4.12 14.63 0.04
CA ALA A 76 2.93 14.67 -0.79
C ALA A 76 2.28 13.28 -0.81
N ILE A 77 0.98 13.26 -1.11
CA ILE A 77 0.21 12.06 -1.36
C ILE A 77 -0.40 12.22 -2.75
N TYR A 78 -0.20 11.22 -3.60
CA TYR A 78 -0.76 11.16 -4.94
C TYR A 78 -1.54 9.86 -5.14
N SER A 79 -2.48 9.86 -6.06
CA SER A 79 -3.27 8.68 -6.40
C SER A 79 -3.58 8.65 -7.89
N THR A 80 -3.64 7.45 -8.45
CA THR A 80 -4.31 7.24 -9.73
C THR A 80 -5.82 7.12 -9.53
N PRO A 81 -6.62 7.34 -10.58
CA PRO A 81 -8.03 6.96 -10.59
C PRO A 81 -8.19 5.45 -10.40
N ILE A 82 -9.37 5.05 -9.92
CA ILE A 82 -9.81 3.66 -9.83
C ILE A 82 -10.87 3.39 -10.91
N THR A 83 -10.86 2.19 -11.49
CA THR A 83 -11.93 1.68 -12.37
C THR A 83 -12.82 0.66 -11.67
N ARG A 84 -12.39 0.17 -10.51
CA ARG A 84 -13.16 -0.71 -9.63
C ARG A 84 -13.07 -0.24 -8.19
N THR A 85 -14.10 -0.51 -7.41
CA THR A 85 -14.08 -0.23 -5.97
C THR A 85 -13.04 -1.10 -5.25
N LEU A 86 -12.67 -0.74 -4.01
CA LEU A 86 -11.74 -1.56 -3.20
C LEU A 86 -12.18 -3.02 -3.02
N LYS A 87 -13.47 -3.33 -3.21
CA LYS A 87 -14.05 -4.67 -3.13
C LYS A 87 -14.09 -5.39 -4.47
N ASP A 88 -13.38 -4.88 -5.47
CA ASP A 88 -13.35 -5.40 -6.82
C ASP A 88 -14.74 -5.45 -7.48
N ARG A 89 -15.55 -4.42 -7.24
CA ARG A 89 -16.87 -4.24 -7.85
C ARG A 89 -16.86 -3.05 -8.81
N ASP A 90 -17.78 -3.03 -9.75
CA ASP A 90 -17.99 -1.89 -10.64
C ASP A 90 -18.24 -0.61 -9.84
N LEU A 91 -17.84 0.53 -10.40
CA LEU A 91 -18.05 1.82 -9.77
C LEU A 91 -19.56 2.17 -9.71
N PRO A 92 -19.96 2.95 -8.69
CA PRO A 92 -21.33 3.42 -8.60
C PRO A 92 -21.71 4.32 -9.80
N ASP A 93 -23.01 4.44 -10.04
CA ASP A 93 -23.60 5.35 -11.03
C ASP A 93 -23.10 5.14 -12.48
N GLY A 94 -22.61 3.93 -12.81
CA GLY A 94 -22.15 3.59 -14.15
C GLY A 94 -20.86 4.28 -14.59
N LYS A 95 -20.11 4.88 -13.64
CA LYS A 95 -18.81 5.50 -13.93
C LYS A 95 -17.80 4.44 -14.42
N GLN A 96 -16.94 4.83 -15.35
CA GLN A 96 -15.84 3.98 -15.84
C GLN A 96 -14.55 4.19 -15.05
N GLU A 97 -14.34 5.40 -14.55
CA GLU A 97 -13.23 5.76 -13.67
C GLU A 97 -13.65 6.85 -12.69
N MET A 98 -13.01 6.89 -11.52
CA MET A 98 -13.10 8.03 -10.60
C MET A 98 -11.88 8.10 -9.69
N MET A 99 -11.60 9.26 -9.10
CA MET A 99 -10.65 9.32 -8.00
C MET A 99 -11.20 8.58 -6.77
N PRO A 100 -10.36 7.88 -5.99
CA PRO A 100 -10.79 7.29 -4.73
C PRO A 100 -11.39 8.35 -3.80
N PRO A 101 -12.44 8.02 -3.01
CA PRO A 101 -13.03 8.95 -2.06
C PRO A 101 -12.00 9.53 -1.09
N GLY A 102 -11.97 10.85 -0.95
CA GLY A 102 -11.02 11.58 -0.11
C GLY A 102 -9.66 11.85 -0.76
N LEU A 103 -9.44 11.40 -2.01
CA LEU A 103 -8.23 11.64 -2.80
C LEU A 103 -8.51 12.43 -4.09
N GLU A 104 -9.67 13.09 -4.21
CA GLU A 104 -10.10 13.82 -5.41
C GLU A 104 -9.14 14.94 -5.80
N GLY A 105 -8.49 15.58 -4.81
CA GLY A 105 -7.47 16.62 -5.00
C GLY A 105 -6.03 16.11 -5.07
N HIS A 106 -5.83 14.78 -5.06
CA HIS A 106 -4.52 14.14 -4.95
C HIS A 106 -4.09 13.44 -6.25
N ALA A 107 -4.53 13.92 -7.41
CA ALA A 107 -4.02 13.42 -8.68
C ALA A 107 -2.52 13.71 -8.84
N PHE A 108 -1.82 12.90 -9.62
CA PHE A 108 -0.42 13.14 -9.96
C PHE A 108 -0.28 14.45 -10.77
N PRO A 109 0.61 15.38 -10.37
CA PRO A 109 0.90 16.57 -11.16
C PRO A 109 1.50 16.19 -12.53
N ALA A 110 1.12 16.91 -13.58
CA ALA A 110 1.54 16.60 -14.94
C ALA A 110 3.06 16.68 -15.16
N ASP A 111 3.73 17.55 -14.41
CA ASP A 111 5.17 17.80 -14.41
C ASP A 111 5.94 17.00 -13.35
N PHE A 112 5.25 16.16 -12.57
CA PHE A 112 5.90 15.36 -11.54
C PHE A 112 6.85 14.32 -12.17
N TRP A 113 8.00 14.11 -11.51
CA TRP A 113 9.09 13.33 -12.07
C TRP A 113 8.83 11.81 -12.07
N ILE A 114 7.86 11.34 -11.28
CA ILE A 114 7.30 9.98 -11.36
C ILE A 114 5.92 10.08 -12.00
N ARG A 115 5.69 9.37 -13.10
CA ARG A 115 4.40 9.34 -13.79
C ARG A 115 3.85 7.90 -13.80
N PRO A 116 2.62 7.66 -13.34
CA PRO A 116 1.98 6.35 -13.50
C PRO A 116 1.71 6.10 -14.99
N GLU A 117 2.17 4.98 -15.52
CA GLU A 117 1.82 4.48 -16.87
C GLU A 117 0.70 3.45 -16.80
N SER A 118 0.67 2.64 -15.74
CA SER A 118 -0.40 1.68 -15.47
C SER A 118 -0.57 1.43 -13.96
N GLY A 119 -1.76 0.97 -13.59
CA GLY A 119 -2.10 0.56 -12.23
C GLY A 119 -2.94 1.57 -11.45
N GLU A 120 -3.67 1.05 -10.48
CA GLU A 120 -4.57 1.74 -9.56
C GLU A 120 -3.98 1.74 -8.14
N PHE A 121 -3.32 2.83 -7.75
CA PHE A 121 -2.61 2.90 -6.48
C PHE A 121 -2.60 4.30 -5.86
N VAL A 122 -2.42 4.33 -4.55
CA VAL A 122 -2.04 5.52 -3.79
C VAL A 122 -0.54 5.49 -3.54
N MET A 123 0.11 6.65 -3.59
CA MET A 123 1.53 6.81 -3.37
C MET A 123 1.80 7.95 -2.39
N GLY A 124 2.49 7.64 -1.30
CA GLY A 124 3.11 8.65 -0.45
C GLY A 124 4.53 8.94 -0.92
N LEU A 125 4.88 10.21 -1.08
CA LEU A 125 6.25 10.67 -1.31
C LEU A 125 6.89 11.08 0.00
N PHE A 126 8.08 10.58 0.29
CA PHE A 126 8.80 10.81 1.54
C PHE A 126 10.27 11.16 1.29
N LYS A 127 10.94 11.59 2.36
CA LYS A 127 12.40 11.55 2.46
C LYS A 127 12.81 10.45 3.41
N ASP A 128 13.83 9.68 3.03
CA ASP A 128 14.52 8.79 3.96
C ASP A 128 15.52 9.56 4.84
N ALA A 129 16.12 8.86 5.81
CA ALA A 129 17.11 9.46 6.71
C ALA A 129 18.37 10.01 6.01
N GLY A 130 18.65 9.59 4.78
CA GLY A 130 19.75 10.09 3.95
C GLY A 130 19.33 11.22 2.99
N GLY A 131 18.11 11.72 3.09
CA GLY A 131 17.58 12.78 2.22
C GLY A 131 17.18 12.33 0.81
N ARG A 132 17.22 11.01 0.53
CA ARG A 132 16.80 10.44 -0.76
C ARG A 132 15.29 10.41 -0.87
N ASP A 133 14.80 10.45 -2.10
CA ASP A 133 13.37 10.28 -2.36
C ASP A 133 12.99 8.82 -2.10
N ALA A 134 11.98 8.63 -1.27
CA ALA A 134 11.35 7.34 -1.04
C ALA A 134 9.86 7.45 -1.33
N VAL A 135 9.25 6.38 -1.81
CA VAL A 135 7.80 6.31 -1.98
C VAL A 135 7.26 5.03 -1.40
N PHE A 136 6.06 5.10 -0.86
CA PHE A 136 5.28 3.91 -0.53
C PHE A 136 4.07 3.87 -1.44
N ILE A 137 3.97 2.81 -2.25
CA ILE A 137 2.85 2.60 -3.17
C ILE A 137 1.94 1.52 -2.57
N ALA A 138 0.63 1.72 -2.61
CA ALA A 138 -0.35 0.76 -2.13
C ALA A 138 -1.48 0.55 -3.15
N ASN A 139 -1.82 -0.72 -3.40
CA ASN A 139 -2.88 -1.15 -4.32
C ASN A 139 -4.26 -0.70 -3.81
N HIS A 140 -5.07 -0.09 -4.69
CA HIS A 140 -6.45 0.33 -4.38
C HIS A 140 -7.45 -0.82 -4.26
N ASN A 141 -7.13 -2.00 -4.76
CA ASN A 141 -8.00 -3.16 -4.80
C ASN A 141 -7.58 -4.21 -3.74
N THR A 142 -8.54 -4.61 -2.91
CA THR A 142 -8.29 -5.60 -1.85
C THR A 142 -8.29 -7.04 -2.33
N TYR A 143 -8.85 -7.33 -3.51
CA TYR A 143 -9.06 -8.70 -3.99
C TYR A 143 -8.35 -9.01 -5.30
N ALA A 144 -7.94 -8.01 -6.07
CA ALA A 144 -7.19 -8.18 -7.31
C ALA A 144 -5.76 -7.62 -7.21
N GLY A 145 -4.81 -8.39 -7.73
CA GLY A 145 -3.46 -7.91 -8.00
C GLY A 145 -3.40 -7.13 -9.32
N GLN A 146 -2.28 -6.45 -9.53
CA GLN A 146 -2.06 -5.61 -10.71
C GLN A 146 -0.57 -5.45 -11.00
N ASP A 147 -0.24 -5.08 -12.24
CA ASP A 147 1.09 -4.64 -12.61
C ASP A 147 1.13 -3.10 -12.66
N VAL A 148 1.95 -2.53 -11.78
CA VAL A 148 2.20 -1.09 -11.75
C VAL A 148 3.39 -0.78 -12.64
N ALA A 149 3.23 0.22 -13.49
CA ALA A 149 4.31 0.78 -14.30
C ALA A 149 4.48 2.28 -13.98
N LEU A 150 5.72 2.69 -13.75
CA LEU A 150 6.11 4.06 -13.46
C LEU A 150 7.13 4.53 -14.51
N ALA A 151 6.86 5.66 -15.15
CA ALA A 151 7.83 6.38 -15.97
C ALA A 151 8.50 7.50 -15.19
N PHE A 152 9.76 7.77 -15.50
CA PHE A 152 10.55 8.83 -14.89
C PHE A 152 10.95 9.89 -15.93
N SER A 153 10.76 11.16 -15.61
CA SER A 153 11.18 12.27 -16.48
C SER A 153 12.70 12.53 -16.41
N VAL A 154 13.36 12.00 -15.40
CA VAL A 154 14.81 12.05 -15.20
C VAL A 154 15.36 10.63 -15.03
N PRO A 155 16.63 10.37 -15.41
CA PRO A 155 17.28 9.10 -15.08
C PRO A 155 17.27 8.86 -13.57
N VAL A 156 16.97 7.64 -13.15
CA VAL A 156 16.99 7.26 -11.74
C VAL A 156 17.55 5.86 -11.54
N LYS A 157 18.19 5.67 -10.40
CA LYS A 157 18.41 4.34 -9.81
C LYS A 157 17.27 4.07 -8.83
N ALA A 158 16.69 2.88 -8.91
CA ALA A 158 15.59 2.47 -8.04
C ALA A 158 15.98 1.26 -7.19
N SER A 159 15.41 1.19 -5.98
CA SER A 159 15.51 0.02 -5.11
C SER A 159 14.19 -0.21 -4.37
N ALA A 160 13.87 -1.47 -4.10
CA ALA A 160 12.74 -1.88 -3.28
C ALA A 160 13.25 -2.41 -1.93
N PHE A 161 12.52 -2.17 -0.85
CA PHE A 161 12.81 -2.83 0.41
C PHE A 161 12.23 -4.24 0.42
N SER A 162 13.11 -5.25 0.38
CA SER A 162 12.70 -6.64 0.44
C SER A 162 12.20 -7.01 1.83
N ARG A 163 10.89 -7.25 1.95
CA ARG A 163 10.28 -7.75 3.20
C ARG A 163 10.84 -9.10 3.63
N GLN A 164 11.22 -9.96 2.68
CA GLN A 164 11.80 -11.26 2.97
C GLN A 164 13.23 -11.15 3.49
N MET A 165 14.06 -10.29 2.89
CA MET A 165 15.47 -10.18 3.23
C MET A 165 15.78 -9.11 4.28
N GLY A 166 14.82 -8.25 4.63
CA GLY A 166 15.00 -7.13 5.55
C GLY A 166 16.02 -6.10 5.05
N ARG A 167 16.17 -5.96 3.73
CA ARG A 167 17.15 -5.05 3.12
C ARG A 167 16.72 -4.53 1.77
N TRP A 168 17.30 -3.40 1.38
CA TRP A 168 17.11 -2.80 0.06
C TRP A 168 17.71 -3.66 -1.04
N GLN A 169 16.96 -3.85 -2.12
CA GLN A 169 17.37 -4.56 -3.31
C GLN A 169 17.29 -3.65 -4.53
N PRO A 170 18.30 -3.61 -5.39
CA PRO A 170 18.25 -2.82 -6.61
C PRO A 170 17.15 -3.33 -7.54
N LEU A 171 16.44 -2.40 -8.16
CA LEU A 171 15.47 -2.68 -9.21
C LEU A 171 16.05 -2.34 -10.58
N THR A 172 15.62 -3.06 -11.60
CA THR A 172 16.04 -2.78 -12.98
C THR A 172 15.13 -1.73 -13.59
N VAL A 173 15.64 -0.52 -13.79
CA VAL A 173 14.96 0.54 -14.57
C VAL A 173 15.35 0.38 -16.03
N ARG A 174 14.37 0.27 -16.94
CA ARG A 174 14.60 0.14 -18.38
C ARG A 174 13.95 1.30 -19.12
N LYS A 175 14.71 2.02 -19.94
CA LYS A 175 14.21 3.19 -20.69
C LYS A 175 13.47 4.20 -19.80
N ASN A 176 14.01 4.48 -18.61
CA ASN A 176 13.39 5.31 -17.58
C ASN A 176 11.97 4.86 -17.16
N SER A 177 11.67 3.57 -17.25
CA SER A 177 10.45 2.98 -16.71
C SER A 177 10.78 1.83 -15.76
N LEU A 178 9.93 1.66 -14.75
CA LEU A 178 9.98 0.61 -13.74
C LEU A 178 8.61 -0.07 -13.67
N GLY A 179 8.58 -1.38 -13.89
CA GLY A 179 7.42 -2.22 -13.63
C GLY A 179 7.59 -3.01 -12.33
N LEU A 180 6.52 -3.14 -11.56
CA LEU A 180 6.47 -4.02 -10.38
C LEU A 180 5.06 -4.62 -10.20
N PRO A 181 4.96 -5.91 -9.84
CA PRO A 181 3.69 -6.50 -9.48
C PRO A 181 3.29 -6.04 -8.06
N LEU A 182 2.02 -5.70 -7.89
CA LEU A 182 1.39 -5.54 -6.58
C LEU A 182 0.29 -6.57 -6.43
N GLY A 183 0.43 -7.45 -5.43
CA GLY A 183 -0.64 -8.38 -5.07
C GLY A 183 -1.91 -7.67 -4.57
N PRO A 184 -3.01 -8.40 -4.37
CA PRO A 184 -4.22 -7.88 -3.73
C PRO A 184 -3.88 -7.19 -2.39
N ALA A 185 -4.37 -5.98 -2.19
CA ALA A 185 -4.07 -5.15 -1.01
C ALA A 185 -2.56 -4.93 -0.74
N GLY A 186 -1.71 -5.20 -1.72
CA GLY A 186 -0.26 -5.12 -1.59
C GLY A 186 0.24 -3.69 -1.47
N GLY A 187 1.45 -3.55 -0.94
CA GLY A 187 2.16 -2.28 -0.96
C GLY A 187 3.66 -2.48 -1.02
N GLU A 188 4.36 -1.54 -1.63
CA GLU A 188 5.80 -1.61 -1.88
C GLU A 188 6.48 -0.33 -1.43
N LEU A 189 7.61 -0.48 -0.73
CA LEU A 189 8.46 0.63 -0.32
C LEU A 189 9.63 0.74 -1.30
N LEU A 190 9.67 1.85 -2.03
CA LEU A 190 10.69 2.13 -3.03
C LEU A 190 11.55 3.32 -2.62
N ARG A 191 12.78 3.34 -3.12
CA ARG A 191 13.75 4.42 -2.96
C ARG A 191 14.39 4.74 -4.30
N PHE A 192 14.58 6.04 -4.54
CA PHE A 192 15.14 6.56 -5.78
C PHE A 192 16.34 7.46 -5.52
N GLU A 193 17.34 7.34 -6.39
CA GLU A 193 18.49 8.21 -6.49
C GLU A 193 18.51 8.79 -7.92
N LYS A 194 18.47 10.11 -8.02
CA LYS A 194 18.50 10.87 -9.28
C LYS A 194 19.93 11.20 -9.66
#